data_AF-A0A553DZ75-F1
#
_entry.id   AF-A0A553DZ75-F1
#
_cell.length_a   1.000
_cell.length_b   1.000
_cell.length_c   1.000
_cell.angle_alpha   90.00
_cell.angle_beta   90.00
_cell.angle_gamma   90.00
#
_symmetry.space_group_name_H-M   'P 1'
#
loop_
_entity.id
_entity.type
_entity.pdbx_description
1 polymer ?
#
loop_
_entity_poly.entity_id
_entity_poly.type
_entity_poly.pdbx_seq_one_letter_code
_entity_poly.pdbx_strand_id
1 'polypeptide(L)'
;MPSATVSKINQKIKSLPADLLQEVDQYIDFLKYRNDQSDWSKSIAENQFLLIEKGKKDIEEGRIYTHKEAKQKIADYIKSKTQ
;
A
#
# COMPACT_ATOMS: atom_id res chain seq x y z
N MET A 1 24.45 -0.75 2.23
CA MET A 1 23.69 -1.11 3.45
C MET A 1 24.33 -2.34 4.07
N PRO A 2 24.44 -2.46 5.41
CA PRO A 2 25.03 -3.64 6.03
C PRO A 2 24.11 -4.85 5.82
N SER A 3 24.54 -5.78 4.97
CA SER A 3 23.83 -7.04 4.72
C SER A 3 24.01 -7.96 5.92
N ALA A 4 22.90 -8.35 6.58
CA ALA A 4 22.94 -9.34 7.63
C ALA A 4 23.28 -10.71 7.02
N THR A 5 24.37 -11.33 7.47
CA THR A 5 24.75 -12.67 6.98
C THR A 5 23.76 -13.71 7.52
N VAL A 6 23.46 -14.73 6.70
CA VAL A 6 22.55 -15.85 7.05
C VAL A 6 22.91 -16.46 8.41
N SER A 7 24.20 -16.56 8.72
CA SER A 7 24.71 -17.06 10.00
C SER A 7 24.21 -16.23 11.21
N LYS A 8 24.23 -14.90 11.12
CA LYS A 8 23.77 -14.00 12.20
C LYS A 8 22.26 -14.08 12.41
N ILE A 9 21.50 -14.24 11.33
CA ILE A 9 20.04 -14.41 11.39
C ILE A 9 19.70 -15.74 12.07
N ASN A 10 20.36 -16.82 11.66
CA ASN A 10 20.15 -18.14 12.25
C ASN A 10 20.49 -18.19 13.75
N GLN A 11 21.58 -17.54 14.17
CA GLN A 11 21.92 -17.43 15.59
C GLN A 11 20.82 -16.70 16.37
N LYS A 12 20.30 -15.60 15.82
CA LYS A 12 19.25 -14.81 16.48
C LYS A 12 17.93 -15.57 16.57
N ILE A 13 17.50 -16.27 15.51
CA ILE A 13 16.30 -17.11 15.52
C ILE A 13 16.41 -18.23 16.56
N LYS A 14 17.56 -18.90 16.65
CA LYS A 14 17.80 -19.97 17.63
C LYS A 14 17.83 -19.48 19.08
N SER A 15 18.11 -18.20 19.30
CA SER A 15 18.09 -17.60 20.65
C SER A 15 16.70 -17.14 21.10
N LEU A 16 15.69 -17.19 20.23
CA LEU A 16 14.35 -16.76 20.57
C LEU A 16 13.61 -17.83 21.41
N PRO A 17 12.82 -17.40 22.40
CA PRO A 17 11.82 -18.24 23.05
C PRO A 17 10.87 -18.93 22.06
N ALA A 18 10.46 -20.16 22.38
CA ALA A 18 9.68 -21.01 21.47
C ALA A 18 8.28 -20.43 21.14
N ASP A 19 7.70 -19.68 22.07
CA ASP A 19 6.45 -18.94 21.93
C ASP A 19 6.52 -17.82 20.89
N LEU A 20 7.71 -17.30 20.59
CA LEU A 20 7.91 -16.26 19.57
C LEU A 20 8.25 -16.85 18.18
N LEU A 21 8.55 -18.15 18.09
CA LEU A 21 8.91 -18.78 16.81
C LEU A 21 7.73 -18.79 15.83
N GLN A 22 6.50 -18.90 16.33
CA GLN A 22 5.30 -18.84 15.49
C GLN A 22 5.14 -17.48 14.81
N GLU A 23 5.38 -16.38 15.53
CA GLU A 23 5.30 -15.03 14.96
C GLU A 23 6.41 -14.79 13.92
N VAL A 24 7.61 -15.32 14.17
CA VAL A 24 8.72 -15.26 13.22
C VAL A 24 8.40 -16.03 11.95
N ASP A 25 7.81 -17.22 12.07
CA ASP A 25 7.39 -18.05 10.93
C ASP A 25 6.32 -17.34 10.09
N GLN A 26 5.29 -16.78 10.74
CA GLN A 26 4.25 -15.98 10.09
C GLN A 26 4.81 -14.77 9.34
N TYR A 27 5.79 -14.08 9.93
CA TYR A 27 6.43 -12.93 9.28
C TYR A 27 7.30 -13.36 8.09
N ILE A 28 8.01 -14.49 8.19
CA ILE A 28 8.78 -15.05 7.08
C ILE A 28 7.84 -15.39 5.91
N ASP A 29 6.69 -15.99 6.18
CA ASP A 29 5.70 -16.30 5.15
C ASP A 29 5.09 -15.05 4.51
N PHE A 30 4.83 -14.00 5.30
CA PHE A 30 4.44 -12.70 4.77
C PHE A 30 5.52 -12.11 3.84
N LEU A 31 6.80 -12.20 4.23
CA LEU A 31 7.91 -11.71 3.42
C LEU A 31 8.05 -12.50 2.11
N LYS A 32 7.90 -13.83 2.15
CA LYS A 32 7.88 -14.68 0.94
C LYS A 32 6.72 -14.30 0.03
N TYR A 33 5.51 -14.17 0.57
CA TYR A 33 4.34 -13.71 -0.19
C TYR A 33 4.61 -12.35 -0.86
N ARG A 34 5.17 -11.38 -0.13
CA ARG A 34 5.51 -10.06 -0.69
C ARG A 34 6.60 -10.13 -1.76
N ASN A 35 7.61 -10.99 -1.57
CA ASN A 35 8.69 -11.18 -2.52
C ASN A 35 8.22 -11.89 -3.79
N ASP A 36 7.35 -12.88 -3.67
CA ASP A 36 6.81 -13.63 -4.81
C ASP A 36 5.79 -12.79 -5.59
N GLN A 37 5.08 -11.89 -4.90
CA GLN A 37 4.24 -10.84 -5.47
C GLN A 37 5.05 -9.59 -5.86
N SER A 38 6.29 -9.77 -6.37
CA SER A 38 7.34 -8.75 -6.64
C SER A 38 6.93 -7.50 -7.43
N ASP A 39 5.69 -7.40 -7.87
CA ASP A 39 5.13 -6.16 -8.36
C ASP A 39 3.72 -6.00 -7.77
N TRP A 40 3.61 -5.15 -6.75
CA TRP A 40 2.33 -4.79 -6.15
C TRP A 40 1.34 -4.31 -7.22
N SER A 41 1.81 -3.75 -8.35
CA SER A 41 0.96 -3.35 -9.45
C SER A 41 0.20 -4.51 -10.09
N LYS A 42 0.73 -5.74 -10.03
CA LYS A 42 0.05 -6.97 -10.48
C LYS A 42 -1.05 -7.44 -9.54
N SER A 43 -1.05 -6.94 -8.29
CA SER A 43 -2.10 -7.23 -7.29
C SER A 43 -3.21 -6.17 -7.27
N ILE A 44 -3.10 -5.11 -8.08
CA ILE A 44 -4.11 -4.06 -8.18
C ILE A 44 -5.24 -4.56 -9.07
N ALA A 45 -6.46 -4.59 -8.53
CA ALA A 45 -7.65 -4.85 -9.34
C ALA A 45 -7.81 -3.76 -10.43
N GLU A 46 -8.32 -4.12 -11.60
CA GLU A 46 -8.40 -3.23 -12.77
C GLU A 46 -9.08 -1.88 -12.46
N ASN A 47 -10.13 -1.89 -11.63
CA ASN A 47 -10.81 -0.66 -11.19
C ASN A 47 -9.90 0.28 -10.37
N GLN A 48 -9.03 -0.27 -9.53
CA GLN A 48 -8.07 0.49 -8.74
C GLN A 48 -6.95 1.06 -9.63
N PHE A 49 -6.52 0.29 -10.64
CA PHE A 49 -5.56 0.76 -11.64
C PHE A 49 -6.12 1.96 -12.42
N LEU A 50 -7.37 1.89 -12.86
CA LEU A 50 -8.05 2.99 -13.54
C LEU A 50 -8.16 4.25 -12.68
N LEU A 51 -8.35 4.11 -11.35
CA LEU A 51 -8.34 5.25 -10.43
C LEU A 51 -6.97 5.91 -10.33
N ILE A 52 -5.90 5.12 -10.35
CA ILE A 52 -4.52 5.63 -10.34
C ILE A 52 -4.22 6.41 -11.62
N GLU A 53 -4.55 5.84 -12.79
CA GLU A 53 -4.36 6.52 -14.07
C GLU A 53 -5.18 7.80 -14.18
N LYS A 54 -6.42 7.78 -13.68
CA LYS A 54 -7.23 8.99 -13.57
C LYS A 54 -6.56 10.05 -12.68
N GLY A 55 -6.04 9.65 -11.52
CA GLY A 55 -5.33 10.55 -10.61
C GLY A 55 -4.09 11.18 -11.25
N LYS A 56 -3.30 10.41 -12.00
CA LYS A 56 -2.16 10.94 -12.76
C LYS A 56 -2.61 12.00 -13.76
N LYS A 57 -3.63 11.70 -14.56
CA LYS A 57 -4.20 12.63 -15.54
C LYS A 57 -4.75 13.90 -14.86
N ASP A 58 -5.40 13.77 -13.71
CA ASP A 58 -5.89 14.91 -12.93
C ASP A 58 -4.74 15.82 -12.47
N ILE A 59 -3.58 15.25 -12.11
CA ILE A 59 -2.39 16.03 -11.76
C ILE A 59 -1.81 16.73 -12.98
N GLU A 60 -1.63 16.02 -14.10
CA GLU A 60 -1.10 16.56 -15.36
C GLU A 60 -1.96 17.71 -15.90
N GLU A 61 -3.28 17.58 -15.82
CA GLU A 61 -4.23 18.58 -16.29
C GLU A 61 -4.52 19.68 -15.24
N GLY A 62 -3.82 19.67 -14.10
CA GLY A 62 -3.99 20.67 -13.04
C GLY A 62 -5.35 20.63 -12.34
N ARG A 63 -6.09 19.51 -12.42
CA ARG A 63 -7.36 19.26 -11.73
C ARG A 63 -7.15 18.90 -10.26
N ILE A 64 -6.34 19.70 -9.58
CA ILE A 64 -6.01 19.55 -8.16
C ILE A 64 -6.84 20.57 -7.40
N TYR A 65 -7.53 20.11 -6.35
CA TYR A 65 -8.38 20.96 -5.52
C TYR A 65 -7.86 20.97 -4.09
N THR A 66 -7.85 22.13 -3.48
CA THR A 66 -7.70 22.22 -2.02
C THR A 66 -8.90 21.59 -1.34
N HIS A 67 -8.73 21.19 -0.08
CA HIS A 67 -9.81 20.60 0.72
C HIS A 67 -11.06 21.49 0.77
N LYS A 68 -10.86 22.82 0.84
CA LYS A 68 -11.96 23.80 0.88
C LYS A 68 -12.74 23.82 -0.44
N GLU A 69 -12.03 23.84 -1.57
CA GLU A 69 -12.64 23.84 -2.91
C GLU A 69 -13.38 22.54 -3.19
N ALA A 70 -12.79 21.40 -2.80
CA ALA A 70 -13.44 20.09 -2.94
C ALA A 70 -14.76 20.04 -2.16
N LYS A 71 -14.77 20.48 -0.89
CA LYS A 71 -16.00 20.56 -0.08
C LYS A 71 -17.06 21.43 -0.71
N GLN A 72 -16.67 22.60 -1.23
CA GLN A 72 -17.60 23.53 -1.86
C GLN A 72 -18.22 22.91 -3.13
N LYS A 73 -17.40 22.31 -4.01
CA LYS A 73 -17.89 21.64 -5.22
C LYS A 73 -18.87 20.50 -4.92
N ILE A 74 -18.59 19.72 -3.87
CA ILE A 74 -19.50 18.64 -3.44
C ILE A 74 -20.84 19.23 -2.96
N ALA A 75 -20.80 20.27 -2.14
CA ALA A 75 -22.00 20.93 -1.64
C ALA A 75 -22.85 21.51 -2.78
N ASP A 76 -22.21 22.13 -3.77
CA ASP A 76 -22.90 22.71 -4.93
C ASP A 76 -23.51 21.63 -5.83
N TYR A 77 -22.80 20.50 -6.04
CA TYR A 77 -23.34 19.36 -6.78
C TYR A 77 -24.58 18.75 -6.11
N ILE A 78 -24.54 18.55 -4.78
CA ILE A 78 -25.68 18.02 -4.03
C ILE A 78 -26.90 18.95 -4.16
N LYS A 79 -26.69 20.27 -4.04
CA LYS A 79 -27.75 21.27 -4.24
C LYS A 79 -28.36 21.20 -5.64
N SER A 80 -27.53 21.09 -6.68
CA SER A 80 -27.99 21.00 -8.08
C SER A 80 -28.78 19.72 -8.42
N LYS A 81 -28.64 18.66 -7.61
CA LYS A 81 -29.38 17.40 -7.77
C LYS A 81 -30.66 17.31 -6.93
N THR A 82 -30.83 18.24 -6.00
CA THR A 82 -31.99 18.30 -5.08
C THR A 82 -33.01 19.35 -5.53
N GLN A 83 -32.70 20.15 -6.56
CA GLN A 83 -33.62 20.98 -7.33
C GLN A 83 -34.15 20.21 -8.54
#